data_AF-A0A2W4N6J7-F1
#
_entry.id   AF-A0A2W4N6J7-F1
#
_cell.length_a   1.000
_cell.length_b   1.000
_cell.length_c   1.000
_cell.angle_alpha   90.00
_cell.angle_beta   90.00
_cell.angle_gamma   90.00
#
_symmetry.space_group_name_H-M   'P 1'
#
loop_
_entity.id
_entity.type
_entity.pdbx_description
1 polymer ?
#
loop_
_entity_poly.entity_id
_entity_poly.type
_entity_poly.pdbx_seq_one_letter_code
_entity_poly.pdbx_strand_id
1 'polypeptide(L)' 'MRYRDADGEKILWIAESRDWCTVCGYTLPASGAATWLDQGRPWAVFTVEDVVYNADVSAYLRARGL' A
#
# COMPACT_ATOMS: atom_id res chain seq x y z
N MET A 1 -0.48 -2.47 14.06
CA MET A 1 -0.59 -3.92 14.29
C MET A 1 -1.82 -4.47 13.58
N ARG A 2 -1.75 -5.69 13.06
CA ARG A 2 -2.81 -6.37 12.27
C ARG A 2 -2.90 -7.85 12.66
N TYR A 3 -4.06 -8.46 12.46
CA TYR A 3 -4.23 -9.91 12.59
C TYR A 3 -3.80 -10.58 11.28
N ARG A 4 -2.98 -11.63 11.38
CA ARG A 4 -2.62 -12.48 10.24
C ARG A 4 -3.63 -13.62 10.10
N ASP A 5 -4.02 -14.20 11.23
CA ASP A 5 -4.90 -15.35 11.35
C ASP A 5 -6.15 -14.96 12.16
N ALA A 6 -7.28 -15.64 11.95
CA ALA A 6 -8.58 -15.27 12.53
C ALA A 6 -8.57 -15.21 14.08
N ASP A 7 -7.86 -16.13 14.73
CA ASP A 7 -7.74 -16.23 16.19
C ASP A 7 -6.34 -15.82 16.69
N GLY A 8 -5.54 -15.19 15.85
CA GLY A 8 -4.15 -14.82 16.17
C GLY A 8 -4.05 -13.54 17.02
N GLU A 9 -2.85 -13.27 17.52
CA GLU A 9 -2.52 -11.98 18.14
C GLU A 9 -2.22 -10.92 17.06
N LYS A 10 -2.31 -9.64 17.44
CA LYS A 10 -1.93 -8.56 16.53
C LYS A 10 -0.41 -8.46 16.40
N ILE A 11 0.09 -8.47 15.18
CA ILE A 11 1.51 -8.35 14.86
C ILE A 11 1.77 -7.02 14.15
N LEU A 12 2.92 -6.40 14.41
CA LEU A 12 3.35 -5.20 13.69
C LEU A 12 3.72 -5.53 12.23
N TRP A 13 3.60 -4.55 11.35
CA TRP A 13 4.18 -4.60 10.01
C TRP A 13 5.37 -3.67 9.94
N ILE A 14 6.36 -4.06 9.14
CA ILE A 14 7.35 -3.17 8.56
C ILE A 14 6.82 -2.82 7.17
N ALA A 15 6.68 -1.53 6.90
CA ALA A 15 6.31 -1.01 5.58
C ALA A 15 7.52 -0.30 4.98
N GLU A 16 7.92 -0.71 3.78
CA GLU A 16 9.09 -0.20 3.10
C GLU A 16 8.71 0.43 1.76
N SER A 17 9.17 1.66 1.54
CA SER A 17 9.15 2.30 0.22
C SER A 17 10.42 1.95 -0.53
N ARG A 18 10.30 1.38 -1.72
CA ARG A 18 11.41 0.86 -2.52
C ARG A 18 11.38 1.44 -3.94
N ASP A 19 12.49 1.27 -4.65
CA ASP A 19 12.60 1.56 -6.09
C ASP A 19 12.09 2.95 -6.49
N TRP A 20 12.60 4.00 -5.84
CA TRP A 20 12.23 5.38 -6.15
C TRP A 20 12.56 5.73 -7.60
N CYS A 21 11.55 6.08 -8.39
CA CYS A 21 11.72 6.50 -9.78
C CYS A 21 10.60 7.45 -10.20
N THR A 22 10.65 7.90 -11.46
CA THR A 22 9.57 8.69 -12.05
C THR A 22 8.48 7.78 -12.60
N VAL A 23 7.28 7.86 -12.03
CA VAL A 23 6.06 7.18 -12.52
C VAL A 23 5.04 8.26 -12.88
N CYS A 24 4.52 8.22 -14.10
CA CYS A 24 3.57 9.20 -14.65
C CYS A 24 3.98 10.67 -14.45
N GLY A 25 5.29 10.96 -14.53
CA GLY A 25 5.84 12.31 -14.36
C GLY A 25 6.12 12.74 -12.92
N TYR A 26 5.90 11.85 -11.94
CA TYR A 26 6.11 12.13 -10.52
C TYR A 26 7.18 11.21 -9.92
N THR A 27 8.07 11.75 -9.08
CA THR A 27 9.06 10.95 -8.35
C THR A 27 8.42 10.35 -7.09
N LEU A 28 8.30 9.01 -7.06
CA LEU A 28 7.66 8.26 -5.98
C LEU A 28 8.25 6.83 -5.90
N PRO A 29 8.01 6.08 -4.81
CA PRO A 29 8.47 4.69 -4.73
C PRO A 29 7.67 3.82 -5.71
N ALA A 30 8.33 3.27 -6.72
CA ALA A 30 7.67 2.43 -7.73
C ALA A 30 7.21 1.09 -7.17
N SER A 31 7.76 0.68 -6.02
CA SER A 31 7.30 -0.50 -5.29
C SER A 31 7.25 -0.26 -3.78
N GLY A 32 6.40 -1.04 -3.12
CA GLY A 32 6.30 -1.08 -1.66
C GLY A 32 6.28 -2.52 -1.17
N ALA A 33 6.84 -2.76 0.01
CA ALA A 33 6.79 -4.09 0.62
C ALA A 33 6.18 -4.03 2.02
N ALA A 34 5.37 -5.03 2.34
CA ALA A 34 4.87 -5.26 3.68
C ALA A 34 5.45 -6.56 4.24
N THR A 35 6.03 -6.46 5.42
CA THR A 35 6.70 -7.56 6.12
C THR A 35 6.09 -7.69 7.51
N TRP A 36 5.67 -8.90 7.91
CA TRP A 36 5.27 -9.12 9.31
C TRP A 36 6.51 -9.00 10.19
N LEU A 37 6.43 -8.30 11.33
CA LEU A 37 7.61 -8.04 12.16
C LEU A 37 8.30 -9.34 12.63
N ASP A 38 7.54 -10.42 12.81
CA ASP A 38 8.02 -11.75 13.20
C ASP A 38 8.58 -12.56 12.03
N GLN A 39 8.40 -12.11 10.78
CA GLN A 39 8.87 -12.78 9.58
C GLN A 39 9.86 -11.88 8.85
N GLY A 40 11.15 -12.22 8.84
CA GLY A 40 12.21 -11.38 8.24
C GLY A 40 12.18 -11.23 6.71
N ARG A 41 11.06 -11.52 6.03
CA ARG A 41 10.89 -11.42 4.58
C ARG A 41 9.50 -10.87 4.23
N PRO A 42 9.35 -10.09 3.14
CA PRO A 42 8.06 -9.56 2.72
C PRO A 42 7.04 -10.66 2.46
N TRP A 43 5.82 -10.46 2.94
CA TRP A 43 4.67 -11.32 2.61
C TRP A 43 3.85 -10.74 1.46
N ALA A 44 3.94 -9.42 1.23
CA ALA A 44 3.32 -8.73 0.10
C ALA A 44 4.27 -7.70 -0.49
N VAL A 45 4.28 -7.64 -1.82
CA VAL A 45 4.98 -6.62 -2.62
C VAL A 45 3.95 -5.98 -3.53
N PHE A 46 3.94 -4.66 -3.57
CA PHE A 46 3.04 -3.83 -4.36
C PHE A 46 3.86 -3.06 -5.39
N THR A 47 3.35 -2.98 -6.61
CA THR A 47 3.97 -2.20 -7.69
C THR A 47 3.01 -1.10 -8.11
N VAL A 48 3.53 0.11 -8.28
CA VAL A 48 2.74 1.23 -8.79
C VAL A 48 2.75 1.15 -10.31
N GLU A 49 1.58 0.92 -10.90
CA GLU A 49 1.41 0.88 -12.36
C GLU A 49 1.01 2.25 -12.93
N ASP A 50 0.17 2.99 -12.22
CA ASP A 50 -0.30 4.33 -12.62
C ASP A 50 -0.55 5.20 -11.39
N VAL A 51 -0.45 6.51 -11.55
CA VAL A 51 -0.76 7.50 -10.52
C VAL A 51 -1.44 8.73 -11.14
N VAL A 52 -2.58 9.11 -10.56
CA VAL A 52 -3.31 10.33 -10.90
C VAL A 52 -3.46 11.17 -9.65
N TYR A 53 -2.85 12.35 -9.64
CA TYR A 53 -3.04 13.35 -8.59
C TYR A 53 -4.25 14.24 -8.90
N ASN A 54 -4.94 14.68 -7.85
CA ASN A 54 -6.13 15.55 -7.95
C ASN A 54 -7.26 14.96 -8.81
N ALA A 55 -7.42 13.64 -8.83
CA ALA A 55 -8.53 13.00 -9.51
C ALA A 55 -9.87 13.45 -8.90
N ASP A 56 -10.81 13.90 -9.73
CA ASP A 56 -12.18 14.21 -9.28
C ASP A 56 -12.95 12.91 -9.01
N VAL A 57 -13.06 12.56 -7.73
CA VAL A 57 -13.81 11.40 -7.25
C VAL A 57 -15.21 11.76 -6.73
N SER A 58 -15.66 13.01 -6.90
CA SER A 58 -16.92 13.51 -6.33
C SER A 58 -18.15 12.74 -6.83
N ALA A 59 -18.14 12.31 -8.09
CA ALA A 59 -19.20 11.48 -8.66
C ALA A 59 -19.32 10.13 -7.94
N TYR A 60 -18.20 9.46 -7.68
CA TYR A 60 -18.18 8.15 -7.01
C TYR A 60 -18.63 8.25 -5.55
N LEU A 61 -18.11 9.23 -4.81
CA LEU A 61 -18.46 9.46 -3.39
C LEU A 61 -19.96 9.74 -3.19
N ARG A 62 -20.60 10.42 -4.15
CA ARG A 62 -22.06 10.67 -4.10
C ARG A 62 -22.89 9.46 -4.47
N ALA A 63 -22.40 8.58 -5.34
CA ALA A 63 -23.14 7.42 -5.83
C ALA A 63 -23.22 6.27 -4.81
N ARG A 64 -22.19 6.12 -3.97
CA ARG A 64 -22.14 5.12 -2.89
C ARG A 64 -21.44 5.75 -1.70
N GLY A 65 -22.20 6.51 -0.91
CA GLY A 65 -21.74 7.06 0.35
C GLY A 65 -21.26 5.95 1.31
N LEU A 66 -20.36 6.35 2.22
CA LEU A 66 -19.97 5.58 3.42
C LEU A 66 -21.18 4.96 4.12
#